data_AF-A0A2V8K6C5-F1
#
_entry.id   AF-A0A2V8K6C5-F1
#
_cell.length_a   1.000
_cell.length_b   1.000
_cell.length_c   1.000
_cell.angle_alpha   90.00
_cell.angle_beta   90.00
_cell.angle_gamma   90.00
#
_symmetry.space_group_name_H-M   'P 1'
#
loop_
_entity.id
_entity.type
_entity.pdbx_description
1 polymer ?
#
loop_
_entity_poly.entity_id
_entity_poly.type
_entity_poly.pdbx_seq_one_letter_code
_entity_poly.pdbx_strand_id
1 'polypeptide(L)'
;MRSWLIRAVIFGLTTVAFAQAPPAYKPPRTADGKSDLNGIWQALNTANWNIQDHSAAPGPVAALGAAFSIPGGAGVVEGNEIPYQPWAAKKKQENAENWMKLDPEVKCYLPGIPRATYMPYPFQIVQTPANIVMAYEFASASRIIRMNSKLKSPTDSWMGWSVGHWEGDTLVVDVTDLNDQTWFDRAGNFHSDALHVTERYTRISPDALMYEATIEDPKVFTRPWKVSMPLYRRLEKNPKVIEYKCVEFAEELLYGHLRKQPRK
;
A
#
# COMPACT_ATOMS: atom_id res chain seq x y z
N MET A 1 19.71 9.93 -82.52
CA MET A 1 20.13 10.82 -81.42
C MET A 1 19.07 10.83 -80.33
N ARG A 2 19.30 10.17 -79.19
CA ARG A 2 18.60 10.46 -77.94
C ARG A 2 19.42 9.91 -76.76
N SER A 3 19.63 10.81 -75.82
CA SER A 3 20.67 10.85 -74.78
C SER A 3 20.37 9.92 -73.61
N TRP A 4 21.39 9.25 -73.07
CA TRP A 4 21.33 8.54 -71.79
C TRP A 4 21.84 9.47 -70.67
N LEU A 5 20.96 9.86 -69.76
CA LEU A 5 21.29 10.58 -68.53
C LEU A 5 21.54 9.58 -67.40
N ILE A 6 22.78 9.50 -66.92
CA ILE A 6 23.15 8.73 -65.72
C ILE A 6 22.83 9.60 -64.51
N ARG A 7 21.87 9.16 -63.68
CA ARG A 7 21.61 9.77 -62.36
C ARG A 7 22.50 9.09 -61.32
N ALA A 8 23.46 9.85 -60.78
CA ALA A 8 24.21 9.44 -59.58
C ALA A 8 23.32 9.64 -58.34
N VAL A 9 23.10 8.57 -57.58
CA VAL A 9 22.40 8.60 -56.29
C VAL A 9 23.45 8.73 -55.20
N ILE A 10 23.44 9.85 -54.48
CA ILE A 10 24.28 10.08 -53.29
C ILE A 10 23.52 9.54 -52.07
N PHE A 11 24.01 8.47 -51.47
CA PHE A 11 23.52 7.98 -50.18
C PHE A 11 24.14 8.80 -49.05
N GLY A 12 23.34 9.68 -48.43
CA GLY A 12 23.70 10.33 -47.18
C GLY A 12 23.55 9.36 -46.01
N LEU A 13 24.65 9.03 -45.34
CA LEU A 13 24.65 8.28 -44.08
C LEU A 13 24.19 9.20 -42.95
N THR A 14 22.92 9.10 -42.56
CA THR A 14 22.42 9.67 -41.30
C THR A 14 22.81 8.76 -40.15
N THR A 15 23.76 9.20 -39.32
CA THR A 15 24.10 8.53 -38.06
C THR A 15 22.99 8.76 -37.04
N VAL A 16 22.23 7.71 -36.73
CA VAL A 16 21.27 7.72 -35.63
C VAL A 16 22.06 7.62 -34.33
N ALA A 17 22.13 8.73 -33.58
CA ALA A 17 22.67 8.71 -32.23
C ALA A 17 21.67 8.01 -31.30
N PHE A 18 21.99 6.79 -30.89
CA PHE A 18 21.24 6.11 -29.82
C PHE A 18 21.53 6.82 -28.50
N ALA A 19 20.53 7.49 -27.95
CA ALA A 19 20.60 8.01 -26.59
C ALA A 19 20.78 6.83 -25.63
N GLN A 20 21.89 6.79 -24.90
CA GLN A 20 22.10 5.80 -23.84
C GLN A 20 21.06 6.05 -22.73
N ALA A 21 20.36 4.99 -22.33
CA ALA A 21 19.46 5.06 -21.19
C ALA A 21 20.24 5.56 -19.95
N PRO A 22 19.62 6.42 -19.12
CA PRO A 22 20.28 6.91 -17.91
C PRO A 22 20.70 5.72 -17.02
N PRO A 23 21.84 5.83 -16.33
CA PRO A 23 22.31 4.77 -15.45
C PRO A 23 21.26 4.47 -14.37
N ALA A 24 21.06 3.18 -14.08
CA ALA A 24 20.17 2.74 -13.02
C ALA A 24 20.57 3.38 -11.67
N TYR A 25 19.57 3.86 -10.93
CA TYR A 25 19.77 4.45 -9.61
C TYR A 25 20.47 3.45 -8.68
N LYS A 26 21.52 3.91 -7.98
CA LYS A 26 22.23 3.11 -6.98
C LYS A 26 21.78 3.56 -5.58
N PRO A 27 21.02 2.73 -4.85
CA PRO A 27 20.55 3.11 -3.53
C PRO A 27 21.70 3.19 -2.52
N PRO A 28 21.57 4.03 -1.48
CA PRO A 28 22.46 4.01 -0.33
C PRO A 28 22.48 2.62 0.30
N ARG A 29 23.58 2.29 0.99
CA ARG A 29 23.82 0.95 1.53
C ARG A 29 23.97 0.99 3.05
N THR A 30 23.40 -0.03 3.70
CA THR A 30 23.67 -0.32 5.11
C THR A 30 25.08 -0.92 5.27
N ALA A 31 25.54 -1.04 6.52
CA ALA A 31 26.85 -1.59 6.85
C ALA A 31 27.07 -3.04 6.36
N ASP A 32 25.99 -3.82 6.22
CA ASP A 32 25.96 -5.17 5.65
C ASP A 32 25.75 -5.20 4.13
N GLY A 33 25.82 -4.05 3.45
CA GLY A 33 25.80 -3.92 1.99
C GLY A 33 24.41 -4.03 1.34
N LYS A 34 23.33 -4.09 2.13
CA LYS A 34 21.96 -4.12 1.62
C LYS A 34 21.46 -2.71 1.29
N SER A 35 20.41 -2.61 0.49
CA SER A 35 19.75 -1.33 0.20
C SER A 35 19.25 -0.71 1.50
N ASP A 36 19.57 0.57 1.72
CA ASP A 36 19.17 1.30 2.93
C ASP A 36 17.76 1.89 2.74
N LEU A 37 16.81 1.32 3.47
CA LEU A 37 15.40 1.71 3.49
C LEU A 37 15.07 2.62 4.69
N ASN A 38 16.03 2.91 5.58
CA ASN A 38 15.78 3.70 6.78
C ASN A 38 15.19 5.08 6.41
N GLY A 39 14.17 5.48 7.15
CA GLY A 39 13.47 6.74 6.92
C GLY A 39 12.02 6.71 7.35
N ILE A 40 11.37 7.86 7.18
CA ILE A 40 9.93 8.02 7.34
C ILE A 40 9.35 8.17 5.94
N TRP A 41 8.39 7.31 5.64
CA TRP A 41 7.79 7.12 4.32
C TRP A 41 6.28 7.32 4.40
N GLN A 42 5.67 7.72 3.30
CA GLN A 42 4.22 7.91 3.23
C GLN A 42 3.71 7.67 1.81
N ALA A 43 2.57 7.00 1.68
CA ALA A 43 1.81 6.99 0.43
C ALA A 43 1.10 8.34 0.24
N LEU A 44 1.26 8.95 -0.94
CA LEU A 44 0.59 10.21 -1.30
C LEU A 44 -0.45 9.93 -2.38
N ASN A 45 -1.51 9.20 -2.02
CA ASN A 45 -2.60 8.80 -2.90
C ASN A 45 -3.92 8.66 -2.13
N THR A 46 -4.97 8.15 -2.80
CA THR A 46 -6.29 7.90 -2.21
C THR A 46 -6.61 6.42 -2.01
N ALA A 47 -5.59 5.55 -1.97
CA ALA A 47 -5.76 4.09 -1.87
C ALA A 47 -6.53 3.65 -0.61
N ASN A 48 -6.39 4.37 0.50
CA ASN A 48 -7.17 4.11 1.72
C ASN A 48 -8.68 4.37 1.56
N TRP A 49 -9.09 5.18 0.58
CA TRP A 49 -10.49 5.37 0.22
C TRP A 49 -10.96 4.28 -0.74
N ASN A 50 -10.20 4.02 -1.80
CA ASN A 50 -10.43 2.94 -2.74
C ASN A 50 -9.14 2.65 -3.52
N ILE A 51 -8.70 1.40 -3.53
CA ILE A 51 -7.51 0.97 -4.27
C ILE A 51 -7.73 0.88 -5.78
N GLN A 52 -8.98 0.91 -6.24
CA GLN A 52 -9.35 1.03 -7.66
C GLN A 52 -9.63 2.49 -8.05
N ASP A 53 -9.67 2.78 -9.35
CA ASP A 53 -10.06 4.11 -9.86
C ASP A 53 -11.42 4.51 -9.30
N HIS A 54 -11.54 5.77 -8.87
CA HIS A 54 -12.78 6.31 -8.34
C HIS A 54 -12.90 7.81 -8.55
N SER A 55 -14.12 8.25 -8.82
CA SER A 55 -14.47 9.67 -8.83
C SER A 55 -14.63 10.18 -7.40
N ALA A 56 -14.48 11.50 -7.24
CA ALA A 56 -14.86 12.14 -6.00
C ALA A 56 -16.36 11.92 -5.72
N ALA A 57 -16.71 11.77 -4.45
CA ALA A 57 -18.07 11.48 -4.02
C ALA A 57 -18.42 12.18 -2.69
N PRO A 58 -19.71 12.38 -2.39
CA PRO A 58 -20.13 12.87 -1.08
C PRO A 58 -19.64 11.95 0.05
N GLY A 59 -19.26 12.56 1.17
CA GLY A 59 -18.97 11.84 2.40
C GLY A 59 -20.22 11.30 3.08
N PRO A 60 -20.10 10.35 4.02
CA PRO A 60 -21.26 9.79 4.73
C PRO A 60 -21.89 10.77 5.73
N VAL A 61 -21.18 11.84 6.11
CA VAL A 61 -21.69 12.89 7.01
C VAL A 61 -21.92 14.18 6.23
N ALA A 62 -23.10 14.33 5.64
CA ALA A 62 -23.44 15.46 4.76
C ALA A 62 -23.21 16.84 5.40
N ALA A 63 -23.41 16.96 6.71
CA ALA A 63 -23.21 18.20 7.46
C ALA A 63 -21.76 18.72 7.42
N LEU A 64 -20.77 17.85 7.14
CA LEU A 64 -19.37 18.25 7.00
C LEU A 64 -19.03 18.76 5.58
N GLY A 65 -19.94 18.63 4.62
CA GLY A 65 -19.75 19.08 3.24
C GLY A 65 -18.44 18.55 2.63
N ALA A 66 -17.70 19.43 1.93
CA ALA A 66 -16.45 19.07 1.29
C ALA A 66 -15.31 18.71 2.28
N ALA A 67 -15.41 19.08 3.56
CA ALA A 67 -14.38 18.75 4.55
C ALA A 67 -14.27 17.25 4.84
N PHE A 68 -15.34 16.48 4.55
CA PHE A 68 -15.36 15.02 4.69
C PHE A 68 -15.82 14.30 3.42
N SER A 69 -15.66 14.93 2.24
CA SER A 69 -15.93 14.26 0.97
C SER A 69 -14.89 13.19 0.66
N ILE A 70 -15.27 12.19 -0.13
CA ILE A 70 -14.37 11.18 -0.65
C ILE A 70 -13.62 11.81 -1.84
N PRO A 71 -12.28 11.95 -1.78
CA PRO A 71 -11.50 12.45 -2.91
C PRO A 71 -11.52 11.43 -4.05
N GLY A 72 -11.48 11.89 -5.29
CA GLY A 72 -11.21 11.02 -6.43
C GLY A 72 -9.73 10.69 -6.54
N GLY A 73 -9.40 9.60 -7.22
CA GLY A 73 -8.02 9.26 -7.49
C GLY A 73 -7.85 8.08 -8.43
N ALA A 74 -6.63 7.97 -8.95
CA ALA A 74 -6.20 6.81 -9.71
C ALA A 74 -6.02 5.61 -8.78
N GLY A 75 -6.49 4.45 -9.22
CA GLY A 75 -6.28 3.18 -8.57
C GLY A 75 -4.81 2.77 -8.57
N VAL A 76 -4.48 1.95 -7.59
CA VAL A 76 -3.16 1.32 -7.42
C VAL A 76 -3.16 -0.15 -7.82
N VAL A 77 -4.34 -0.72 -8.13
CA VAL A 77 -4.49 -2.09 -8.64
C VAL A 77 -4.01 -2.16 -10.09
N GLU A 78 -3.13 -3.11 -10.40
CA GLU A 78 -2.69 -3.35 -11.77
C GLU A 78 -3.87 -3.77 -12.65
N GLY A 79 -4.10 -3.03 -13.75
CA GLY A 79 -5.24 -3.24 -14.63
C GLY A 79 -6.60 -2.81 -14.04
N ASN A 80 -6.60 -2.23 -12.83
CA ASN A 80 -7.78 -1.75 -12.12
C ASN A 80 -8.89 -2.83 -11.90
N GLU A 81 -8.52 -4.11 -11.91
CA GLU A 81 -9.43 -5.24 -11.77
C GLU A 81 -9.06 -6.08 -10.54
N ILE A 82 -10.03 -6.28 -9.64
CA ILE A 82 -9.91 -7.22 -8.52
C ILE A 82 -10.71 -8.48 -8.85
N PRO A 83 -10.07 -9.65 -8.98
CA PRO A 83 -10.67 -10.85 -9.53
C PRO A 83 -11.48 -11.63 -8.48
N TYR A 84 -12.49 -11.00 -7.88
CA TYR A 84 -13.37 -11.61 -6.87
C TYR A 84 -14.08 -12.87 -7.36
N GLN A 85 -14.27 -13.82 -6.46
CA GLN A 85 -15.29 -14.85 -6.64
C GLN A 85 -16.69 -14.22 -6.61
N PRO A 86 -17.72 -14.83 -7.24
CA PRO A 86 -19.04 -14.22 -7.33
C PRO A 86 -19.68 -13.86 -5.98
N TRP A 87 -19.53 -14.74 -4.97
CA TRP A 87 -20.03 -14.49 -3.62
C TRP A 87 -19.31 -13.30 -2.96
N ALA A 88 -18.01 -13.18 -3.18
CA ALA A 88 -17.17 -12.16 -2.59
C ALA A 88 -17.42 -10.79 -3.23
N ALA A 89 -17.70 -10.74 -4.53
CA ALA A 89 -18.09 -9.51 -5.22
C ALA A 89 -19.37 -8.91 -4.60
N LYS A 90 -20.36 -9.75 -4.27
CA LYS A 90 -21.58 -9.31 -3.56
C LYS A 90 -21.25 -8.80 -2.16
N LYS A 91 -20.42 -9.53 -1.41
CA LYS A 91 -19.99 -9.11 -0.07
C LYS A 91 -19.25 -7.77 -0.08
N LYS A 92 -18.40 -7.53 -1.09
CA LYS A 92 -17.69 -6.25 -1.31
C LYS A 92 -18.68 -5.10 -1.48
N GLN A 93 -19.77 -5.29 -2.24
CA GLN A 93 -20.81 -4.28 -2.40
C GLN A 93 -21.53 -3.99 -1.08
N GLU A 94 -21.95 -5.02 -0.35
CA GLU A 94 -22.57 -4.88 0.98
C GLU A 94 -21.66 -4.14 1.97
N ASN A 95 -20.36 -4.46 1.93
CA ASN A 95 -19.32 -3.77 2.71
C ASN A 95 -19.23 -2.29 2.34
N ALA A 96 -19.18 -1.97 1.04
CA ALA A 96 -19.06 -0.60 0.55
C ALA A 96 -20.27 0.26 0.94
N GLU A 97 -21.49 -0.29 0.91
CA GLU A 97 -22.71 0.41 1.31
C GLU A 97 -22.76 0.70 2.82
N ASN A 98 -22.05 -0.10 3.63
CA ASN A 98 -22.12 -0.07 5.08
C ASN A 98 -20.76 0.20 5.75
N TRP A 99 -19.80 0.77 5.02
CA TRP A 99 -18.40 0.85 5.46
C TRP A 99 -18.23 1.61 6.78
N MET A 100 -19.01 2.67 7.03
CA MET A 100 -18.98 3.41 8.31
C MET A 100 -19.28 2.55 9.53
N LYS A 101 -20.01 1.44 9.36
CA LYS A 101 -20.36 0.49 10.43
C LYS A 101 -19.41 -0.72 10.43
N LEU A 102 -19.01 -1.15 9.24
CA LEU A 102 -18.35 -2.44 9.02
C LEU A 102 -16.84 -2.35 8.89
N ASP A 103 -16.28 -1.25 8.35
CA ASP A 103 -14.83 -1.08 8.19
C ASP A 103 -14.17 -1.05 9.59
N PRO A 104 -13.28 -2.01 9.89
CA PRO A 104 -12.54 -2.08 11.16
C PRO A 104 -11.76 -0.81 11.47
N GLU A 105 -11.27 -0.10 10.45
CA GLU A 105 -10.48 1.13 10.60
C GLU A 105 -11.28 2.25 11.30
N VAL A 106 -12.59 2.34 11.05
CA VAL A 106 -13.46 3.36 11.67
C VAL A 106 -13.54 3.16 13.20
N LYS A 107 -13.27 1.94 13.68
CA LYS A 107 -13.22 1.58 15.11
C LYS A 107 -11.82 1.69 15.71
N CYS A 108 -10.86 2.25 14.97
CA CYS A 108 -9.44 2.30 15.34
C CYS A 108 -8.80 0.90 15.51
N TYR A 109 -9.33 -0.12 14.84
CA TYR A 109 -8.65 -1.42 14.79
C TYR A 109 -7.46 -1.39 13.84
N LEU A 110 -6.49 -2.27 14.08
CA LEU A 110 -5.27 -2.32 13.27
C LEU A 110 -5.63 -2.59 11.80
N PRO A 111 -5.01 -1.88 10.85
CA PRO A 111 -5.45 -1.88 9.45
C PRO A 111 -5.01 -3.13 8.66
N GLY A 112 -4.07 -3.91 9.21
CA GLY A 112 -3.46 -5.05 8.54
C GLY A 112 -2.58 -4.68 7.36
N ILE A 113 -2.07 -5.70 6.68
CA ILE A 113 -1.14 -5.56 5.55
C ILE A 113 -1.87 -6.04 4.28
N PRO A 114 -1.85 -5.26 3.19
CA PRO A 114 -0.99 -4.10 2.93
C PRO A 114 -1.53 -2.73 3.37
N ARG A 115 -2.76 -2.62 3.90
CA ARG A 115 -3.42 -1.31 4.11
C ARG A 115 -2.61 -0.34 4.96
N ALA A 116 -1.97 -0.82 6.05
CA ALA A 116 -1.12 0.01 6.91
C ALA A 116 -0.08 0.84 6.13
N THR A 117 0.48 0.28 5.05
CA THR A 117 1.55 0.87 4.24
C THR A 117 1.08 2.06 3.40
N TYR A 118 -0.21 2.11 3.05
CA TYR A 118 -0.78 3.15 2.18
C TYR A 118 -1.93 3.94 2.79
N MET A 119 -2.12 3.83 4.11
CA MET A 119 -2.93 4.79 4.83
C MET A 119 -2.37 6.21 4.64
N PRO A 120 -3.20 7.27 4.78
CA PRO A 120 -2.76 8.65 4.62
C PRO A 120 -1.94 9.16 5.82
N TYR A 121 -1.16 8.28 6.44
CA TYR A 121 -0.28 8.57 7.57
C TYR A 121 1.14 8.06 7.27
N PRO A 122 2.18 8.75 7.75
CA PRO A 122 3.55 8.28 7.59
C PRO A 122 3.83 7.03 8.44
N PHE A 123 4.88 6.31 8.07
CA PHE A 123 5.44 5.23 8.85
C PHE A 123 6.97 5.25 8.78
N GLN A 124 7.62 4.77 9.83
CA GLN A 124 9.08 4.72 9.94
C GLN A 124 9.59 3.31 9.71
N ILE A 125 10.62 3.18 8.87
CA ILE A 125 11.40 1.97 8.71
C ILE A 125 12.68 2.12 9.55
N VAL A 126 12.90 1.15 10.45
CA VAL A 126 14.15 0.96 11.18
C VAL A 126 14.73 -0.38 10.79
N GLN A 127 15.85 -0.36 10.09
CA GLN A 127 16.46 -1.54 9.47
C GLN A 127 17.72 -1.96 10.22
N THR A 128 17.78 -3.25 10.57
CA THR A 128 18.98 -3.96 11.01
C THR A 128 19.21 -5.19 10.14
N PRO A 129 20.39 -5.82 10.17
CA PRO A 129 20.62 -7.05 9.40
C PRO A 129 19.68 -8.21 9.76
N ALA A 130 19.25 -8.28 11.03
CA ALA A 130 18.42 -9.38 11.54
C ALA A 130 16.92 -9.11 11.44
N ASN A 131 16.50 -7.86 11.63
CA ASN A 131 15.10 -7.46 11.65
C ASN A 131 14.90 -6.07 11.04
N ILE A 132 13.77 -5.88 10.38
CA ILE A 132 13.28 -4.56 9.95
C ILE A 132 11.99 -4.28 10.71
N VAL A 133 11.93 -3.17 11.43
CA VAL A 133 10.74 -2.72 12.13
C VAL A 133 10.06 -1.65 11.29
N MET A 134 8.76 -1.82 11.07
CA MET A 134 7.89 -0.78 10.51
C MET A 134 6.97 -0.27 11.61
N ALA A 135 7.09 1.01 11.96
CA ALA A 135 6.25 1.68 12.95
C ALA A 135 5.33 2.67 12.23
N TYR A 136 4.02 2.44 12.31
CA TYR A 136 3.00 3.24 11.65
C TYR A 136 2.41 4.27 12.63
N GLU A 137 2.07 5.44 12.10
CA GLU A 137 1.41 6.50 12.86
C GLU A 137 0.01 6.09 13.37
N PHE A 138 -0.77 5.40 12.54
CA PHE A 138 -2.14 4.99 12.86
C PHE A 138 -2.18 3.88 13.92
N ALA A 139 -2.96 4.11 14.99
CA ALA A 139 -3.24 3.14 16.05
C ALA A 139 -1.99 2.56 16.74
N SER A 140 -0.85 3.27 16.66
CA SER A 140 0.47 2.78 17.07
C SER A 140 0.80 1.39 16.51
N ALA A 141 0.26 1.08 15.32
CA ALA A 141 0.49 -0.19 14.67
C ALA A 141 1.98 -0.35 14.40
N SER A 142 2.50 -1.55 14.60
CA SER A 142 3.87 -1.88 14.24
C SER A 142 3.97 -3.32 13.79
N ARG A 143 5.02 -3.62 13.02
CA ARG A 143 5.37 -4.99 12.67
C ARG A 143 6.88 -5.17 12.62
N ILE A 144 7.28 -6.42 12.80
CA ILE A 144 8.67 -6.87 12.68
C ILE A 144 8.75 -7.79 11.48
N ILE A 145 9.55 -7.40 10.50
CA ILE A 145 9.96 -8.23 9.37
C ILE A 145 11.23 -8.96 9.80
N ARG A 146 11.12 -10.28 9.94
CA ARG A 146 12.22 -11.14 10.41
C ARG A 146 13.03 -11.61 9.21
N MET A 147 14.29 -11.22 9.13
CA MET A 147 15.10 -11.49 7.94
C MET A 147 15.53 -12.97 7.89
N ASN A 148 15.21 -13.66 6.80
CA ASN A 148 15.53 -15.06 6.52
C ASN A 148 15.11 -16.03 7.66
N SER A 149 14.06 -15.69 8.40
CA SER A 149 13.60 -16.50 9.52
C SER A 149 12.90 -17.78 9.06
N LYS A 150 13.07 -18.84 9.83
CA LYS A 150 12.33 -20.11 9.68
C LYS A 150 11.25 -20.29 10.74
N LEU A 151 11.07 -19.28 11.60
CA LEU A 151 10.06 -19.32 12.65
C LEU A 151 8.67 -19.20 12.02
N LYS A 152 7.76 -20.06 12.49
CA LYS A 152 6.34 -19.99 12.13
C LYS A 152 5.63 -18.97 13.01
N SER A 153 4.53 -18.42 12.51
CA SER A 153 3.66 -17.59 13.34
C SER A 153 3.12 -18.39 14.51
N PRO A 154 3.07 -17.81 15.72
CA PRO A 154 2.44 -18.45 16.87
C PRO A 154 0.91 -18.44 16.77
N THR A 155 0.31 -17.48 16.05
CA THR A 155 -1.14 -17.30 15.93
C THR A 155 -1.47 -16.29 14.83
N ASP A 156 -2.70 -16.32 14.32
CA ASP A 156 -3.18 -15.31 13.39
C ASP A 156 -3.31 -13.95 14.08
N SER A 157 -2.95 -12.88 13.37
CA SER A 157 -3.02 -11.52 13.91
C SER A 157 -3.44 -10.51 12.87
N TRP A 158 -3.85 -9.33 13.33
CA TRP A 158 -4.25 -8.22 12.45
C TRP A 158 -3.13 -7.81 11.49
N MET A 159 -1.87 -7.81 11.94
CA MET A 159 -0.72 -7.34 11.17
C MET A 159 0.05 -8.50 10.49
N GLY A 160 -0.42 -9.74 10.64
CA GLY A 160 0.21 -10.94 10.11
C GLY A 160 1.58 -11.26 10.69
N TRP A 161 2.24 -12.22 10.05
CA TRP A 161 3.60 -12.65 10.32
C TRP A 161 4.49 -12.37 9.11
N SER A 162 5.47 -11.47 9.27
CA SER A 162 6.32 -11.04 8.16
C SER A 162 7.72 -11.66 8.21
N VAL A 163 8.10 -12.32 7.12
CA VAL A 163 9.46 -12.84 6.87
C VAL A 163 10.04 -12.16 5.64
N GLY A 164 11.24 -11.61 5.77
CA GLY A 164 11.89 -10.85 4.69
C GLY A 164 13.11 -11.53 4.13
N HIS A 165 13.37 -11.33 2.85
CA HIS A 165 14.65 -11.64 2.20
C HIS A 165 15.01 -10.56 1.17
N TRP A 166 16.26 -10.58 0.71
CA TRP A 166 16.75 -9.62 -0.29
C TRP A 166 16.89 -10.28 -1.66
N GLU A 167 16.29 -9.67 -2.67
CA GLU A 167 16.50 -9.98 -4.09
C GLU A 167 17.22 -8.80 -4.75
N GLY A 168 18.55 -8.87 -4.81
CA GLY A 168 19.37 -7.73 -5.20
C GLY A 168 19.15 -6.55 -4.24
N ASP A 169 18.55 -5.48 -4.75
CA ASP A 169 18.27 -4.23 -4.02
C ASP A 169 16.83 -4.10 -3.53
N THR A 170 16.01 -5.13 -3.78
CA THR A 170 14.61 -5.18 -3.36
C THR A 170 14.47 -6.02 -2.10
N LEU A 171 13.86 -5.45 -1.07
CA LEU A 171 13.38 -6.22 0.07
C LEU A 171 12.06 -6.88 -0.36
N VAL A 172 12.03 -8.21 -0.30
CA VAL A 172 10.82 -9.00 -0.50
C VAL A 172 10.33 -9.46 0.87
N VAL A 173 9.04 -9.32 1.13
CA VAL A 173 8.42 -9.70 2.40
C VAL A 173 7.26 -10.62 2.14
N ASP A 174 7.34 -11.81 2.69
CA ASP A 174 6.27 -12.80 2.74
C ASP A 174 5.45 -12.56 4.01
N VAL A 175 4.14 -12.37 3.86
CA VAL A 175 3.23 -12.07 4.97
C VAL A 175 2.10 -13.11 4.99
N THR A 176 2.05 -13.85 6.09
CA THR A 176 1.10 -14.93 6.36
C THR A 176 0.35 -14.69 7.66
N ASP A 177 -0.55 -15.62 8.01
CA ASP A 177 -1.21 -15.69 9.33
C ASP A 177 -1.91 -14.36 9.70
N LEU A 178 -2.57 -13.75 8.72
CA LEU A 178 -3.46 -12.61 8.92
C LEU A 178 -4.85 -13.12 9.34
N ASN A 179 -5.49 -12.45 10.29
CA ASN A 179 -6.90 -12.70 10.56
C ASN A 179 -7.80 -12.10 9.45
N ASP A 180 -9.08 -12.43 9.46
CA ASP A 180 -10.09 -11.95 8.50
C ASP A 180 -10.74 -10.61 8.90
N GLN A 181 -10.16 -9.91 9.88
CA GLN A 181 -10.77 -8.73 10.50
C GLN A 181 -10.24 -7.42 9.95
N THR A 182 -9.57 -7.44 8.79
CA THR A 182 -9.05 -6.24 8.12
C THR A 182 -9.56 -6.11 6.70
N TRP A 183 -9.63 -4.86 6.22
CA TRP A 183 -10.03 -4.51 4.86
C TRP A 183 -8.87 -3.84 4.15
N PHE A 184 -8.87 -3.85 2.81
CA PHE A 184 -7.89 -3.13 2.00
C PHE A 184 -8.20 -1.63 1.92
N ASP A 185 -9.48 -1.24 1.97
CA ASP A 185 -9.89 0.16 1.91
C ASP A 185 -11.33 0.38 2.39
N ARG A 186 -11.78 1.63 2.38
CA ARG A 186 -13.16 2.03 2.70
C ARG A 186 -14.18 1.67 1.63
N ALA A 187 -13.74 1.27 0.42
CA ALA A 187 -14.63 0.84 -0.66
C ALA A 187 -15.11 -0.61 -0.53
N GLY A 188 -14.85 -1.23 0.62
CA GLY A 188 -15.35 -2.54 1.00
C GLY A 188 -14.48 -3.69 0.52
N ASN A 189 -13.30 -3.41 -0.04
CA ASN A 189 -12.37 -4.44 -0.49
C ASN A 189 -11.82 -5.21 0.72
N PHE A 190 -11.91 -6.54 0.70
CA PHE A 190 -11.66 -7.38 1.86
C PHE A 190 -10.94 -8.67 1.48
N HIS A 191 -10.47 -9.38 2.50
CA HIS A 191 -9.87 -10.71 2.39
C HIS A 191 -10.39 -11.63 3.50
N SER A 192 -10.01 -12.90 3.43
CA SER A 192 -10.23 -13.91 4.46
C SER A 192 -8.96 -14.14 5.29
N ASP A 193 -9.05 -15.10 6.19
CA ASP A 193 -7.94 -15.69 6.96
C ASP A 193 -6.94 -16.48 6.10
N ALA A 194 -7.25 -16.73 4.82
CA ALA A 194 -6.34 -17.38 3.88
C ALA A 194 -5.47 -16.38 3.09
N LEU A 195 -5.46 -15.11 3.48
CA LEU A 195 -4.67 -14.07 2.82
C LEU A 195 -3.16 -14.37 2.94
N HIS A 196 -2.50 -14.38 1.79
CA HIS A 196 -1.06 -14.33 1.64
C HIS A 196 -0.69 -13.06 0.86
N VAL A 197 0.28 -12.30 1.38
CA VAL A 197 0.77 -11.08 0.73
C VAL A 197 2.27 -11.19 0.51
N THR A 198 2.70 -11.02 -0.74
CA THR A 198 4.11 -10.84 -1.07
C THR A 198 4.37 -9.38 -1.40
N GLU A 199 5.03 -8.67 -0.47
CA GLU A 199 5.40 -7.28 -0.66
C GLU A 199 6.81 -7.13 -1.24
N ARG A 200 7.03 -6.07 -2.01
CA ARG A 200 8.34 -5.67 -2.54
C ARG A 200 8.58 -4.20 -2.27
N TYR A 201 9.71 -3.89 -1.65
CA TYR A 201 10.17 -2.52 -1.39
C TYR A 201 11.47 -2.28 -2.14
N THR A 202 11.42 -1.41 -3.16
CA THR A 202 12.57 -1.08 -4.01
C THR A 202 12.88 0.40 -3.93
N ARG A 203 14.12 0.79 -3.61
CA ARG A 203 14.56 2.19 -3.68
C ARG A 203 14.72 2.61 -5.15
N ILE A 204 13.89 3.53 -5.61
CA ILE A 204 13.87 3.99 -7.01
C ILE A 204 14.49 5.38 -7.21
N SER A 205 14.63 6.15 -6.15
CA SER A 205 15.29 7.47 -6.13
C SER A 205 15.79 7.78 -4.72
N PRO A 206 16.48 8.90 -4.44
CA PRO A 206 16.83 9.31 -3.07
C PRO A 206 15.64 9.46 -2.12
N ASP A 207 14.46 9.79 -2.64
CA ASP A 207 13.29 10.17 -1.83
C ASP A 207 12.03 9.36 -2.15
N ALA A 208 12.17 8.26 -2.88
CA ALA A 208 11.06 7.35 -3.18
C ALA A 208 11.44 5.88 -3.04
N LEU A 209 10.47 5.10 -2.58
CA LEU A 209 10.38 3.65 -2.71
C LEU A 209 9.30 3.33 -3.74
N MET A 210 9.52 2.33 -4.59
CA MET A 210 8.42 1.61 -5.22
C MET A 210 7.96 0.51 -4.26
N TYR A 211 6.68 0.54 -3.92
CA TYR A 211 6.00 -0.49 -3.15
C TYR A 211 5.10 -1.29 -4.08
N GLU A 212 5.23 -2.61 -4.03
CA GLU A 212 4.32 -3.54 -4.68
C GLU A 212 3.83 -4.56 -3.66
N ALA A 213 2.60 -5.01 -3.79
CA ALA A 213 2.08 -6.12 -3.01
C ALA A 213 1.24 -7.03 -3.90
N THR A 214 1.68 -8.27 -4.06
CA THR A 214 0.91 -9.34 -4.68
C THR A 214 0.00 -9.95 -3.63
N ILE A 215 -1.28 -10.08 -3.96
CA ILE A 215 -2.35 -10.54 -3.09
C ILE A 215 -2.84 -11.88 -3.58
N GLU A 216 -2.82 -12.86 -2.68
CA GLU A 216 -3.30 -14.21 -2.91
C GLU A 216 -4.27 -14.59 -1.80
N ASP A 217 -5.51 -14.87 -2.16
CA ASP A 217 -6.50 -15.42 -1.24
C ASP A 217 -7.46 -16.31 -2.06
N PRO A 218 -7.27 -17.63 -2.06
CA PRO A 218 -8.07 -18.54 -2.86
C PRO A 218 -9.51 -18.71 -2.34
N LYS A 219 -9.84 -18.20 -1.14
CA LYS A 219 -11.23 -18.18 -0.66
C LYS A 219 -12.00 -17.01 -1.27
N VAL A 220 -11.34 -15.86 -1.48
CA VAL A 220 -11.98 -14.60 -1.91
C VAL A 220 -11.78 -14.29 -3.38
N PHE A 221 -10.61 -14.61 -3.94
CA PHE A 221 -10.23 -14.27 -5.31
C PHE A 221 -10.12 -15.51 -6.20
N THR A 222 -10.23 -15.30 -7.51
CA THR A 222 -10.12 -16.35 -8.55
C THR A 222 -8.70 -16.51 -9.08
N ARG A 223 -7.84 -15.49 -8.89
CA ARG A 223 -6.42 -15.49 -9.24
C ARG A 223 -5.66 -14.46 -8.39
N PRO A 224 -4.33 -14.56 -8.27
CA PRO A 224 -3.52 -13.50 -7.69
C PRO A 224 -3.69 -12.18 -8.45
N TRP A 225 -3.56 -11.07 -7.72
CA TRP A 225 -3.58 -9.72 -8.26
C TRP A 225 -2.58 -8.84 -7.51
N LYS A 226 -2.26 -7.65 -8.02
CA LYS A 226 -1.19 -6.81 -7.48
C LYS A 226 -1.61 -5.36 -7.32
N VAL A 227 -1.11 -4.72 -6.26
CA VAL A 227 -1.08 -3.26 -6.14
C VAL A 227 0.35 -2.73 -6.32
N SER A 228 0.48 -1.53 -6.87
CA SER A 228 1.76 -0.84 -7.03
C SER A 228 1.61 0.65 -6.81
N MET A 229 2.48 1.24 -6.00
CA MET A 229 2.50 2.68 -5.76
C MET A 229 3.87 3.17 -5.24
N PRO A 230 4.24 4.41 -5.51
CA PRO A 230 5.39 5.03 -4.87
C PRO A 230 5.07 5.39 -3.40
N LEU A 231 6.06 5.23 -2.53
CA LEU A 231 6.07 5.78 -1.18
C LEU A 231 7.14 6.86 -1.11
N TYR A 232 6.78 8.01 -0.57
CA TYR A 232 7.61 9.21 -0.57
C TYR A 232 8.23 9.46 0.79
N ARG A 233 9.50 9.84 0.80
CA ARG A 233 10.21 10.21 2.02
C ARG A 233 9.64 11.52 2.58
N ARG A 234 9.48 11.60 3.90
CA ARG A 234 9.21 12.86 4.60
C ARG A 234 10.47 13.72 4.63
N LEU A 235 10.37 14.95 4.10
CA LEU A 235 11.51 15.85 3.84
C LEU A 235 11.61 17.00 4.86
N GLU A 236 10.63 17.11 5.76
CA GLU A 236 10.61 18.13 6.80
C GLU A 236 11.88 18.06 7.66
N LYS A 237 12.29 19.20 8.24
CA LYS A 237 13.41 19.22 9.18
C LYS A 237 13.05 18.40 10.42
N ASN A 238 13.83 17.35 10.69
CA ASN A 238 13.59 16.41 11.80
C ASN A 238 12.19 15.78 11.74
N PRO A 239 11.86 15.02 10.67
CA PRO A 239 10.55 14.42 10.55
C PRO A 239 10.36 13.40 11.67
N LYS A 240 9.14 13.32 12.19
CA LYS A 240 8.76 12.37 13.24
C LYS A 240 7.45 11.71 12.85
N VAL A 241 7.33 10.44 13.16
CA VAL A 241 6.03 9.77 13.23
C VAL A 241 5.36 10.28 14.50
N ILE A 242 4.21 10.95 14.35
CA ILE A 242 3.47 11.48 15.49
C ILE A 242 2.38 10.47 15.78
N GLU A 243 2.18 10.13 17.04
CA GLU A 243 1.22 9.08 17.38
C GLU A 243 -0.22 9.51 17.08
N TYR A 244 -0.95 8.67 16.32
CA TYR A 244 -2.40 8.79 16.13
C TYR A 244 -3.13 7.75 16.97
N LYS A 245 -3.29 8.03 18.27
CA LYS A 245 -4.17 7.27 19.18
C LYS A 245 -5.63 7.60 18.87
N CYS A 246 -6.28 6.76 18.07
CA CYS A 246 -7.66 7.00 17.63
C CYS A 246 -8.74 6.32 18.48
N VAL A 247 -8.38 5.55 19.50
CA VAL A 247 -9.34 4.76 20.29
C VAL A 247 -10.35 5.69 20.94
N GLU A 248 -9.85 6.77 21.53
CA GLU A 248 -10.62 7.83 22.18
C GLU A 248 -11.59 8.52 21.20
N PHE A 249 -11.23 8.60 19.92
CA PHE A 249 -12.08 9.22 18.88
C PHE A 249 -13.17 8.27 18.36
N ALA A 250 -13.02 6.96 18.58
CA ALA A 250 -13.99 5.94 18.21
C ALA A 250 -14.94 5.56 19.37
N GLU A 251 -14.74 6.07 20.59
CA GLU A 251 -15.52 5.68 21.77
C GLU A 251 -17.01 5.92 21.62
N GLU A 252 -17.44 7.08 21.12
CA GLU A 252 -18.87 7.38 20.94
C GLU A 252 -19.50 6.45 19.89
N LEU A 253 -18.76 6.10 18.84
CA LEU A 253 -19.21 5.13 17.84
C LEU A 253 -19.38 3.72 18.44
N LEU A 254 -18.42 3.28 19.24
CA LEU A 254 -18.40 1.92 19.81
C LEU A 254 -19.34 1.77 20.99
N TYR A 255 -19.36 2.75 21.89
CA TYR A 255 -19.95 2.65 23.22
C TYR A 255 -20.98 3.74 23.53
N GLY A 256 -21.29 4.64 22.59
CA GLY A 256 -22.29 5.70 22.80
C GLY A 256 -23.67 5.15 23.22
N HIS A 257 -24.03 3.95 22.78
CA HIS A 257 -25.24 3.24 23.21
C HIS A 257 -25.27 2.85 24.70
N LEU A 258 -24.11 2.81 25.37
CA LEU A 258 -23.96 2.57 26.81
C LEU A 258 -23.94 3.88 27.62
N ARG A 259 -23.89 5.04 26.96
CA ARG A 259 -23.85 6.34 27.62
C ARG A 259 -25.12 6.56 28.44
N LYS A 260 -24.93 6.92 29.71
CA LYS A 260 -26.04 7.28 30.60
C LYS A 260 -26.83 8.44 30.00
N GLN A 261 -28.09 8.19 29.67
CA GLN A 261 -29.00 9.24 29.23
C GLN A 261 -29.23 10.22 30.38
N PRO A 262 -29.12 11.54 30.15
CA PRO A 262 -29.49 12.52 31.16
C PRO A 262 -30.95 12.27 31.57
N ARG A 263 -31.23 12.24 32.88
CA ARG A 263 -32.62 12.18 33.36
C ARG A 263 -33.33 13.42 32.82
N LYS A 264 -34.43 13.19 32.09
CA LYS A 264 -35.33 14.25 31.63
C LYS A 264 -35.91 15.01 32.80
#